data_AF-A0A969PZR4-F1
#
_entry.id   AF-A0A969PZR4-F1
#
_cell.length_a   1.000
_cell.length_b   1.000
_cell.length_c   1.000
_cell.angle_alpha   90.00
_cell.angle_beta   90.00
_cell.angle_gamma   90.00
#
_symmetry.space_group_name_H-M   'P 1'
#
loop_
_entity.id
_entity.type
_entity.pdbx_description
1 polymer ?
#
loop_
_entity_poly.entity_id
_entity_poly.type
_entity_poly.pdbx_seq_one_letter_code
_entity_poly.pdbx_strand_id
1 'polypeptide(L)'
;MYEWIDPKPLGSASIGQTHRGRTVEGDDVVIKMVKPGIPELLKRDAILLKIFAAFLQSFLSRFQPQRVITEFVDYTSKEVDLRREASNCETFAANFRDVPDIVFPKV
;
A
#
# COMPACT_ATOMS: atom_id res chain seq x y z
N MET A 1 -2.65 -0.58 21.94
CA MET A 1 -1.53 -1.57 21.97
C MET A 1 -2.10 -2.96 21.68
N TYR A 2 -1.28 -3.98 21.43
CA TYR A 2 -1.76 -5.34 21.15
C TYR A 2 -1.49 -6.29 22.32
N GLU A 3 -2.49 -7.08 22.68
CA GLU A 3 -2.35 -8.22 23.59
C GLU A 3 -1.60 -9.35 22.89
N TRP A 4 -2.00 -9.67 21.66
CA TRP A 4 -1.33 -10.65 20.82
C TRP A 4 -1.48 -10.34 19.33
N ILE A 5 -0.54 -10.88 18.55
CA ILE A 5 -0.54 -10.87 17.09
C ILE A 5 -0.20 -12.28 16.64
N ASP A 6 -1.03 -12.88 15.78
CA ASP A 6 -0.77 -14.21 15.22
C ASP A 6 0.47 -14.15 14.31
N PRO A 7 1.55 -14.92 14.57
CA PRO A 7 2.73 -14.92 13.71
C PRO A 7 2.42 -15.46 12.31
N LYS A 8 1.34 -16.24 12.13
CA LYS A 8 0.90 -16.72 10.83
C LYS A 8 0.03 -15.64 10.16
N PRO A 9 0.42 -15.14 8.97
CA PRO A 9 -0.40 -14.18 8.25
C PRO A 9 -1.71 -14.83 7.79
N LEU A 10 -2.81 -14.06 7.88
CA LEU A 10 -4.09 -14.38 7.23
C LEU A 10 -3.96 -14.35 5.70
N GLY A 11 -3.07 -13.50 5.20
CA GLY A 11 -2.81 -13.33 3.78
C GLY A 11 -1.68 -12.35 3.50
N SER A 12 -1.23 -12.33 2.25
CA SER A 12 -0.29 -11.32 1.73
C SER A 12 -0.83 -10.79 0.41
N ALA A 13 -0.70 -9.48 0.21
CA ALA A 13 -1.10 -8.81 -1.01
C ALA A 13 -0.12 -7.66 -1.30
N SER A 14 0.28 -7.52 -2.57
CA SER A 14 1.26 -6.53 -3.02
C SER A 14 2.48 -6.48 -2.08
N ILE A 15 2.70 -5.34 -1.42
CA ILE A 15 3.81 -5.06 -0.52
C ILE A 15 3.58 -5.42 0.96
N GLY A 16 2.35 -5.81 1.32
CA GLY A 16 1.95 -6.02 2.71
C GLY A 16 1.59 -7.45 3.06
N GLN A 17 1.47 -7.68 4.36
CA GLN A 17 0.89 -8.89 4.95
C GLN A 17 -0.12 -8.50 6.03
N THR A 18 -1.15 -9.31 6.18
CA THR A 18 -2.23 -9.10 7.15
C THR A 18 -2.23 -10.20 8.19
N HIS A 19 -2.30 -9.84 9.46
CA HIS A 19 -2.29 -10.74 10.60
C HIS A 19 -3.56 -10.56 11.43
N ARG A 20 -3.99 -11.62 12.11
CA ARG A 20 -5.01 -11.50 13.14
C ARG A 20 -4.35 -11.02 14.43
N GLY A 21 -5.04 -10.19 15.19
CA GLY A 21 -4.58 -9.76 16.51
C GLY A 21 -5.73 -9.43 17.45
N ARG A 22 -5.37 -9.10 18.68
CA ARG A 22 -6.27 -8.52 19.67
C ARG A 22 -5.61 -7.32 20.34
N THR A 23 -6.37 -6.25 20.54
CA THR A 23 -5.90 -5.06 21.27
C THR A 23 -5.85 -5.34 22.78
N VAL A 24 -5.10 -4.55 23.54
CA VAL A 24 -5.11 -4.66 25.02
C VAL A 24 -6.46 -4.29 25.63
N GLU A 25 -7.29 -3.58 24.88
CA GLU A 25 -8.67 -3.23 25.20
C GLU A 25 -9.67 -4.38 24.90
N GLY A 26 -9.23 -5.45 24.23
CA GLY A 26 -10.00 -6.66 23.97
C GLY A 26 -10.64 -6.74 22.57
N ASP A 27 -10.40 -5.78 21.69
CA ASP A 27 -10.96 -5.75 20.33
C ASP A 27 -10.22 -6.72 19.41
N ASP A 28 -10.96 -7.54 18.66
CA ASP A 28 -10.41 -8.37 17.58
C ASP A 28 -10.08 -7.48 16.36
N VAL A 29 -8.85 -7.57 15.87
CA VAL A 29 -8.33 -6.68 14.81
C VAL A 29 -7.62 -7.45 13.69
N VAL A 30 -7.59 -6.83 12.51
CA VAL A 30 -6.73 -7.22 11.39
C VAL A 30 -5.60 -6.20 11.28
N ILE A 31 -4.38 -6.67 11.38
CA ILE A 31 -3.18 -5.84 11.38
C ILE A 31 -2.48 -5.99 10.04
N LYS A 32 -2.49 -4.94 9.22
CA LYS A 32 -1.75 -4.88 7.96
C LYS A 32 -0.41 -4.21 8.20
N MET A 33 0.67 -4.85 7.74
CA MET A 33 2.02 -4.31 7.84
C MET A 33 2.78 -4.49 6.52
N VAL A 34 3.66 -3.53 6.22
CA VAL A 34 4.56 -3.62 5.07
C VAL A 34 5.58 -4.72 5.34
N LYS A 35 5.86 -5.55 4.32
CA LYS A 35 6.84 -6.63 4.44
C LYS A 35 8.25 -6.04 4.66
N PRO A 36 9.09 -6.66 5.51
CA PRO A 36 10.46 -6.21 5.72
C PRO A 36 11.24 -6.08 4.40
N GLY A 37 12.03 -5.02 4.28
CA GLY A 37 12.90 -4.77 3.11
C GLY A 37 12.22 -4.23 1.86
N ILE A 38 10.88 -4.13 1.83
CA ILE A 38 10.15 -3.55 0.70
C ILE A 38 10.51 -2.07 0.46
N PRO A 39 10.57 -1.18 1.49
CA PRO A 39 10.88 0.23 1.24
C PRO A 39 12.24 0.42 0.56
N GLU A 40 13.24 -0.34 0.98
CA GLU A 40 14.58 -0.33 0.40
C GLU A 40 14.58 -0.90 -1.02
N LEU A 41 13.85 -2.01 -1.25
CA LEU A 41 13.71 -2.61 -2.57
C LEU A 41 13.07 -1.61 -3.56
N LEU A 42 11.94 -1.01 -3.19
CA LEU A 42 11.25 -0.02 -4.02
C LEU A 42 12.13 1.18 -4.35
N LYS A 43 12.92 1.66 -3.38
CA LYS A 43 13.87 2.75 -3.63
C LYS A 43 14.94 2.38 -4.66
N ARG A 44 15.45 1.15 -4.62
CA ARG A 44 16.46 0.67 -5.57
C ARG A 44 15.84 0.49 -6.97
N ASP A 45 14.68 -0.13 -7.05
CA ASP A 45 13.98 -0.36 -8.31
C ASP A 45 13.55 0.96 -8.96
N ALA A 46 13.11 1.94 -8.16
CA ALA A 46 12.79 3.29 -8.63
C ALA A 46 13.96 3.97 -9.36
N ILE A 47 15.19 3.81 -8.86
CA ILE A 47 16.39 4.38 -9.50
C ILE A 47 16.62 3.70 -10.85
N LEU A 48 16.60 2.36 -10.88
CA LEU A 48 16.82 1.58 -12.10
C LEU A 48 15.76 1.89 -13.16
N LEU A 49 14.49 1.96 -12.76
CA LEU A 49 13.37 2.29 -13.64
C LEU A 49 13.52 3.70 -14.22
N LYS A 50 13.93 4.70 -13.44
CA LYS A 50 14.16 6.06 -13.94
C LYS A 50 15.30 6.13 -14.96
N ILE A 51 16.40 5.39 -14.74
CA ILE A 51 17.50 5.29 -15.70
C ILE A 51 17.00 4.64 -17.00
N PHE A 52 16.27 3.54 -16.89
CA PHE A 52 15.71 2.84 -18.05
C PHE A 52 14.71 3.70 -18.81
N ALA A 53 13.90 4.49 -18.10
CA ALA A 53 12.95 5.40 -18.70
C ALA A 53 13.62 6.51 -19.54
N ALA A 54 14.73 7.06 -19.03
CA ALA A 54 15.54 8.02 -19.78
C ALA A 54 16.15 7.40 -21.05
N PHE A 55 16.61 6.15 -20.95
CA PHE A 55 17.10 5.41 -22.12
C PHE A 55 16.00 5.20 -23.17
N LEU A 56 14.82 4.72 -22.77
CA LEU A 56 13.70 4.49 -23.67
C LEU A 56 13.17 5.78 -24.30
N GLN A 57 13.24 6.91 -23.59
CA GLN A 57 12.77 8.21 -24.10
C GLN A 57 13.46 8.60 -25.41
N SER A 58 14.71 8.19 -25.61
CA SER A 58 15.48 8.43 -26.84
C SER A 58 14.98 7.64 -28.06
N PHE A 59 14.29 6.50 -27.85
CA PHE A 59 13.82 5.62 -28.92
C PHE A 59 12.30 5.62 -29.10
N LEU A 60 11.56 5.90 -28.03
CA LEU A 60 10.10 5.73 -27.94
C LEU A 60 9.41 7.01 -27.46
N SER A 61 9.95 8.18 -27.81
CA SER A 61 9.50 9.49 -27.29
C SER A 61 7.99 9.75 -27.43
N ARG A 62 7.36 9.25 -28.50
CA ARG A 62 5.90 9.33 -28.75
C ARG A 62 5.06 8.71 -27.62
N PHE A 63 5.58 7.71 -26.92
CA PHE A 63 4.90 7.03 -25.82
C PHE A 63 5.18 7.67 -24.45
N GLN A 64 6.03 8.69 -24.39
CA GLN A 64 6.42 9.38 -23.17
C GLN A 64 6.85 8.43 -22.03
N PRO A 65 7.73 7.43 -22.29
CA PRO A 65 8.09 6.40 -21.31
C PRO A 65 8.64 6.98 -20.01
N GLN A 66 9.37 8.11 -20.07
CA GLN A 66 9.85 8.80 -18.88
C GLN A 66 8.73 9.26 -17.96
N ARG A 67 7.65 9.82 -18.52
CA ARG A 67 6.49 10.27 -17.74
C ARG A 67 5.74 9.08 -17.14
N VAL A 68 5.44 8.06 -17.95
CA VAL A 68 4.71 6.86 -17.52
C VAL A 68 5.44 6.14 -16.38
N ILE A 69 6.75 5.93 -16.53
CA ILE A 69 7.55 5.23 -15.52
C ILE A 69 7.71 6.08 -14.25
N THR A 70 7.88 7.39 -14.39
CA THR A 70 7.96 8.28 -13.22
C THR A 70 6.67 8.24 -12.41
N GLU A 71 5.51 8.32 -13.09
CA GLU A 71 4.20 8.23 -12.45
C GLU A 71 3.99 6.88 -11.76
N PHE A 72 4.39 5.78 -12.41
CA PHE A 72 4.36 4.45 -11.81
C PHE A 72 5.23 4.35 -10.55
N VAL A 73 6.46 4.86 -10.59
CA VAL A 73 7.37 4.89 -9.44
C VAL A 73 6.78 5.71 -8.30
N ASP A 74 6.25 6.90 -8.59
CA ASP A 74 5.70 7.79 -7.59
C ASP A 74 4.41 7.23 -6.97
N TYR A 75 3.58 6.54 -7.76
CA TYR A 75 2.41 5.83 -7.27
C TYR A 75 2.81 4.67 -6.35
N THR A 76 3.68 3.78 -6.82
CA THR A 76 4.10 2.59 -6.07
C THR A 76 4.84 2.96 -4.78
N SER A 77 5.64 4.03 -4.81
CA SER A 77 6.34 4.52 -3.62
C SER A 77 5.39 5.06 -2.55
N LYS A 78 4.15 5.43 -2.90
CA LYS A 78 3.14 5.84 -1.92
C LYS A 78 2.45 4.65 -1.25
N GLU A 79 2.51 3.45 -1.82
CA GLU A 79 1.87 2.26 -1.24
C GLU A 79 2.49 1.88 0.11
N VAL A 80 3.78 2.14 0.34
CA VAL A 80 4.44 1.84 1.63
C VAL A 80 3.88 2.64 2.80
N ASP A 81 3.20 3.74 2.52
CA ASP A 81 2.53 4.55 3.53
C ASP A 81 1.07 4.12 3.70
N LEU A 82 0.86 3.12 4.55
CA LEU A 82 -0.47 2.58 4.85
C LEU A 82 -1.41 3.62 5.51
N ARG A 83 -0.91 4.78 5.98
CA ARG A 83 -1.77 5.87 6.48
C ARG A 83 -2.65 6.44 5.39
N ARG A 84 -2.20 6.38 4.12
CA ARG A 84 -3.01 6.78 2.97
C ARG A 84 -4.19 5.84 2.77
N GLU A 85 -3.96 4.53 2.92
CA GLU A 85 -5.01 3.52 2.86
C GLU A 85 -6.01 3.69 4.01
N ALA A 86 -5.52 3.93 5.24
CA ALA A 86 -6.33 4.24 6.40
C ALA A 86 -7.26 5.45 6.17
N SER A 87 -6.70 6.58 5.73
CA SER A 87 -7.47 7.80 5.45
C SER A 87 -8.50 7.61 4.33
N ASN A 88 -8.16 6.83 3.30
CA ASN A 88 -9.12 6.46 2.26
C ASN A 88 -10.25 5.60 2.83
N CYS A 89 -9.95 4.64 3.71
CA CYS A 89 -10.96 3.79 4.36
C CYS A 89 -11.94 4.63 5.20
N GLU A 90 -11.45 5.60 5.97
CA GLU A 90 -12.30 6.55 6.71
C GLU A 90 -13.18 7.40 5.77
N THR A 91 -12.61 7.88 4.67
CA THR A 91 -13.35 8.64 3.65
C THR A 91 -14.46 7.79 3.03
N PHE A 92 -14.16 6.52 2.69
CA PHE A 92 -15.16 5.60 2.17
C PHE A 92 -16.24 5.28 3.20
N ALA A 93 -15.87 5.02 4.46
CA ALA A 93 -16.82 4.80 5.54
C ALA A 93 -17.79 5.99 5.69
N ALA A 94 -17.29 7.23 5.59
CA ALA A 94 -18.12 8.43 5.62
C ALA A 94 -19.05 8.54 4.39
N ASN A 95 -18.52 8.29 3.19
CA ASN A 95 -19.28 8.39 1.94
C ASN A 95 -20.41 7.36 1.84
N PHE A 96 -20.24 6.20 2.45
CA PHE A 96 -21.20 5.08 2.38
C PHE A 96 -22.03 4.88 3.66
N ARG A 97 -21.97 5.82 4.62
CA ARG A 97 -22.68 5.71 5.91
C ARG A 97 -24.19 5.44 5.80
N ASP A 98 -24.80 5.89 4.70
CA ASP A 98 -26.25 5.81 4.44
C ASP A 98 -26.62 4.62 3.53
N VAL A 99 -25.65 3.77 3.18
CA VAL A 99 -25.83 2.57 2.33
C VAL A 99 -25.59 1.30 3.17
N PRO A 100 -26.64 0.68 3.74
CA PRO A 100 -26.50 -0.36 4.76
C PRO A 100 -25.82 -1.64 4.26
N ASP A 101 -25.85 -1.91 2.96
CA ASP A 101 -25.24 -3.10 2.35
C ASP A 101 -23.71 -2.96 2.18
N ILE A 102 -23.13 -1.78 2.46
CA ILE A 102 -21.70 -1.51 2.30
C ILE A 102 -21.11 -1.11 3.66
N VAL A 103 -20.26 -1.97 4.22
CA VAL A 103 -19.67 -1.78 5.56
C VAL A 103 -18.15 -1.68 5.45
N PHE A 104 -17.58 -0.68 6.13
CA PHE A 104 -16.15 -0.48 6.27
C PHE A 104 -15.71 -0.74 7.71
N PRO A 105 -14.57 -1.40 7.95
CA PRO A 105 -14.05 -1.58 9.29
C PRO A 105 -13.59 -0.24 9.88
N LYS A 106 -13.67 -0.12 11.21
CA LYS A 106 -13.03 0.98 11.92
C LYS A 106 -11.50 0.84 11.78
N VAL A 107 -10.84 1.95 11.49
CA VAL A 107 -9.38 2.06 11.43
C VAL A 107 -8.84 2.67 12.71
#